data_AF-A0A4D4L1V6-F1
#
_entry.id   AF-A0A4D4L1V6-F1
#
_cell.length_a   1.000
_cell.length_b   1.000
_cell.length_c   1.000
_cell.angle_alpha   90.00
_cell.angle_beta   90.00
_cell.angle_gamma   90.00
#
_symmetry.space_group_name_H-M   'P 1'
#
loop_
_entity.id
_entity.type
_entity.pdbx_description
1 polymer ?
#
loop_
_entity_poly.entity_id
_entity_poly.type
_entity_poly.pdbx_seq_one_letter_code
_entity_poly.pdbx_strand_id
1 'polypeptide(L)' 'MPRWRDLPEELDPRVREFTARLRTLVERSGLSVVAVADRTGYSKRSWERYLNGRLLPRGARWRPWPRPPAPTSTT' A
#
# COMPACT_ATOMS: atom_id res chain seq x y z
N MET A 1 -0.38 -0.61 -17.18
CA MET A 1 0.64 -1.29 -16.36
C MET A 1 1.27 -0.26 -15.43
N PRO A 2 1.00 -0.31 -14.11
CA PRO A 2 1.69 0.56 -13.17
C PRO A 2 3.18 0.20 -13.21
N ARG A 3 4.05 1.14 -13.63
CA ARG A 3 5.50 0.95 -13.49
C ARG A 3 5.83 1.08 -12.01
N TRP A 4 5.88 -0.05 -11.32
CA TRP A 4 6.28 -0.08 -9.93
C TRP A 4 7.75 0.28 -9.79
N ARG A 5 8.08 1.05 -8.75
CA ARG A 5 9.49 1.32 -8.40
C ARG A 5 10.10 0.08 -7.77
N ASP A 6 11.40 -0.08 -7.90
CA ASP A 6 12.12 -1.13 -7.19
C ASP A 6 11.96 -0.97 -5.68
N LEU A 7 11.82 -2.12 -5.02
CA LEU A 7 11.76 -2.18 -3.57
C LEU A 7 13.18 -2.04 -3.03
N PRO A 8 13.40 -1.29 -1.94
CA PRO A 8 14.69 -1.27 -1.26
C PRO A 8 15.15 -2.69 -0.93
N GLU A 9 16.40 -3.03 -1.22
CA GLU A 9 16.97 -4.37 -0.93
C GLU A 9 17.00 -4.65 0.59
N GLU A 10 17.10 -3.58 1.39
CA GLU A 10 17.11 -3.59 2.86
C GLU A 10 15.72 -3.83 3.48
N LEU A 11 14.68 -4.04 2.66
CA LEU A 11 13.35 -4.35 3.19
C LEU A 11 13.32 -5.69 3.91
N ASP A 12 12.59 -5.74 5.02
CA ASP A 12 12.21 -7.01 5.62
C ASP A 12 11.49 -7.89 4.56
N PRO A 13 11.88 -9.17 4.40
CA PRO A 13 11.30 -10.09 3.43
C PRO A 13 9.77 -10.15 3.50
N ARG A 14 9.18 -10.02 4.69
CA ARG A 14 7.72 -10.01 4.87
C ARG A 14 7.07 -8.78 4.28
N VAL A 15 7.73 -7.62 4.37
CA VAL A 15 7.26 -6.38 3.74
C VAL A 15 7.33 -6.54 2.22
N ARG A 16 8.42 -7.14 1.71
CA ARG A 16 8.60 -7.36 0.27
C ARG A 16 7.51 -8.24 -0.31
N GLU A 17 7.18 -9.35 0.37
CA GLU A 17 6.08 -10.24 -0.01
C GLU A 17 4.70 -9.54 0.09
N PHE A 18 4.49 -8.77 1.15
CA PHE A 18 3.28 -7.97 1.34
C PHE A 18 3.06 -6.98 0.18
N THR A 19 4.10 -6.22 -0.15
CA THR A 19 4.07 -5.25 -1.24
C THR A 19 3.88 -5.92 -2.59
N ALA A 20 4.51 -7.09 -2.84
CA ALA A 20 4.28 -7.86 -4.05
C ALA A 20 2.81 -8.30 -4.19
N ARG A 21 2.20 -8.83 -3.13
CA ARG A 21 0.77 -9.19 -3.12
C ARG A 21 -0.15 -8.00 -3.37
N LEU A 22 0.14 -6.85 -2.76
CA LEU A 22 -0.62 -5.62 -3.01
C LEU A 22 -0.53 -5.18 -4.48
N ARG A 23 0.67 -5.19 -5.06
CA ARG A 23 0.88 -4.83 -6.48
C ARG A 23 0.07 -5.74 -7.39
N THR A 24 0.10 -7.06 -7.16
CA THR A 24 -0.71 -8.02 -7.93
C THR A 24 -2.21 -7.78 -7.78
N LEU A 25 -2.71 -7.44 -6.58
CA LEU A 25 -4.13 -7.10 -6.39
C LEU A 25 -4.52 -5.85 -7.17
N VAL A 26 -3.69 -4.80 -7.12
CA VAL A 26 -3.93 -3.56 -7.87
C VAL A 26 -3.88 -3.82 -9.39
N GLU A 27 -2.90 -4.58 -9.86
CA GLU A 27 -2.80 -4.96 -11.27
C GLU A 27 -4.01 -5.76 -11.74
N ARG A 28 -4.46 -6.76 -10.96
CA ARG A 28 -5.65 -7.56 -11.28
C ARG A 28 -6.93 -6.75 -11.23
N SER A 29 -7.00 -5.72 -10.40
CA SER A 29 -8.17 -4.83 -10.35
C SER A 29 -8.27 -3.92 -11.57
N GLY A 30 -7.19 -3.74 -12.34
CA GLY A 30 -7.13 -2.78 -13.45
C GLY A 30 -7.19 -1.31 -13.01
N LEU A 31 -7.19 -1.05 -11.70
CA LEU A 31 -7.30 0.29 -11.13
C LEU A 31 -5.92 0.93 -10.97
N SER A 32 -5.87 2.25 -11.12
CA SER A 32 -4.69 3.03 -10.75
C SER A 32 -4.57 3.10 -9.23
N VAL A 33 -3.35 3.34 -8.72
CA VAL A 33 -3.11 3.57 -7.28
C VAL A 33 -4.00 4.69 -6.73
N VAL A 34 -4.30 5.70 -7.54
CA VAL A 34 -5.21 6.80 -7.18
C VAL A 34 -6.64 6.28 -7.01
N ALA A 35 -7.15 5.49 -7.95
CA ALA A 35 -8.48 4.91 -7.84
C ALA A 35 -8.62 3.96 -6.64
N VAL A 36 -7.57 3.21 -6.30
CA VAL A 36 -7.53 2.38 -5.09
C VAL A 36 -7.49 3.26 -3.83
N ALA A 37 -6.72 4.34 -3.84
CA ALA A 37 -6.66 5.33 -2.78
C ALA A 37 -8.04 5.96 -2.50
N ASP A 38 -8.72 6.44 -3.54
CA ASP A 38 -10.06 7.03 -3.46
C ASP A 38 -11.08 6.03 -2.91
N ARG A 39 -11.01 4.76 -3.35
CA ARG A 39 -11.95 3.72 -2.92
C ARG A 39 -11.71 3.21 -1.49
N THR A 40 -10.52 3.43 -0.95
CA THR A 40 -10.13 2.95 0.39
C THR A 40 -10.06 4.05 1.43
N GLY A 41 -10.19 5.33 1.02
CA GLY A 41 -10.11 6.48 1.92
C GLY A 41 -8.69 6.80 2.41
N TYR A 42 -7.66 6.21 1.80
CA TYR A 42 -6.26 6.56 2.07
C TYR A 42 -5.74 7.50 1.01
N SER A 43 -4.86 8.42 1.38
CA SER A 43 -4.20 9.26 0.38
C SER A 43 -3.29 8.43 -0.53
N LYS A 44 -3.15 8.88 -1.78
CA LYS A 44 -2.19 8.32 -2.75
C LYS A 44 -0.79 8.18 -2.14
N ARG A 45 -0.36 9.16 -1.33
CA ARG A 45 0.96 9.17 -0.68
C ARG A 45 1.13 8.05 0.34
N SER A 46 0.07 7.70 1.09
CA SER A 46 0.09 6.52 1.98
C SER A 46 0.19 5.23 1.17
N TRP A 47 -0.58 5.13 0.08
CA TRP A 47 -0.51 4.00 -0.85
C TRP A 47 0.86 3.85 -1.49
N GLU A 48 1.49 4.93 -1.93
CA GLU A 48 2.84 4.92 -2.47
C GLU A 48 3.85 4.43 -1.44
N ARG A 49 3.71 4.76 -0.14
CA ARG A 49 4.60 4.21 0.89
C ARG A 49 4.44 2.71 1.07
N TYR A 50 3.21 2.20 1.06
CA TYR A 50 2.92 0.76 1.14
C TYR A 50 3.43 0.00 -0.09
N LEU A 51 3.19 0.57 -1.28
CA LEU A 51 3.57 -0.02 -2.56
C LEU A 51 5.08 0.12 -2.86
N ASN A 52 5.78 1.02 -2.19
CA ASN A 52 7.24 1.13 -2.22
C ASN A 52 7.91 0.39 -1.04
N GLY A 53 7.14 -0.27 -0.18
CA GLY A 53 7.71 -1.03 0.94
C GLY A 53 8.25 -0.18 2.11
N ARG A 54 8.08 1.14 2.07
CA ARG A 54 8.63 2.07 3.08
C ARG A 54 7.81 2.13 4.38
N LEU A 55 6.60 1.58 4.39
CA LEU A 55 5.74 1.58 5.55
C LEU A 55 4.96 0.26 5.59
N LEU A 56 4.93 -0.40 6.74
CA LEU A 56 3.86 -1.35 7.05
C LEU A 56 2.83 -0.61 7.91
N PRO A 57 1.52 -0.80 7.70
CA PRO A 57 0.55 -0.42 8.71
C PRO A 57 0.83 -1.25 9.97
N ARG A 58 1.42 -0.60 11.00
CA ARG A 58 1.65 -1.23 12.31
C ARG A 58 0.30 -1.69 12.86
N GLY A 59 0.08 -2.99 12.94
CA GLY A 59 -1.17 -3.57 13.45
C GLY A 59 -2.15 -4.12 12.41
N ALA A 60 -1.80 -4.19 11.11
CA ALA A 60 -2.61 -4.90 10.13
C ALA A 60 -2.53 -6.42 10.34
N ARG A 61 -3.29 -6.92 11.31
CA ARG A 61 -3.75 -8.31 11.31
C ARG A 61 -4.49 -8.53 9.99
N TRP A 62 -3.87 -9.25 9.06
CA TRP A 62 -4.42 -9.59 7.75
C TRP A 62 -5.85 -10.15 7.89
N ARG A 63 -6.83 -9.26 7.74
CA ARG A 63 -8.24 -9.53 7.44
C ARG A 63 -8.50 -8.96 6.03
N PRO A 64 -9.51 -9.44 5.29
CA PRO A 64 -9.66 -9.18 3.85
C PRO A 64 -10.04 -7.73 3.42
N TRP A 65 -9.56 -6.68 4.12
CA TRP A 65 -9.54 -5.24 3.75
C TRP A 65 -10.90 -4.47 3.82
N PRO A 66 -10.97 -3.15 4.19
CA PRO A 66 -10.14 -2.34 5.11
C PRO A 66 -10.93 -1.70 6.29
N ARG A 67 -10.23 -1.07 7.26
CA ARG A 67 -10.81 -0.03 8.15
C ARG A 67 -9.93 1.25 8.11
N PRO A 68 -10.44 2.40 7.61
CA PRO A 68 -9.71 3.69 7.51
C PRO A 68 -9.78 4.54 8.82
N PRO A 69 -9.06 5.69 8.93
CA PRO A 69 -8.09 5.99 10.01
C PRO A 69 -8.63 6.78 11.23
N ALA A 70 -7.81 6.91 12.30
CA ALA A 70 -7.90 8.07 13.20
C ALA A 70 -6.99 9.22 12.68
N PRO A 71 -7.48 10.47 12.59
CA PRO A 71 -6.73 11.70 12.23
C PRO A 71 -5.75 12.08 13.36
N THR A 72 -4.68 12.90 13.28
CA THR A 72 -4.06 13.90 12.37
C THR A 72 -2.61 14.08 12.90
N SER A 73 -1.62 14.56 12.15
CA SER A 73 -1.27 15.99 12.12
C SER A 73 -0.28 16.31 11.00
N THR A 74 -0.67 17.29 10.20
CA THR A 74 0.23 18.22 9.52
C THR A 74 0.86 19.13 10.58
N THR A 75 2.19 19.15 10.67
CA THR A 75 3.02 20.28 11.09
C THR A 75 4.34 20.13 10.35
#